data_AF-X1LJW2-F1
#
_entry.id   AF-X1LJW2-F1
#
_cell.length_a   1.000
_cell.length_b   1.000
_cell.length_c   1.000
_cell.angle_alpha   90.00
_cell.angle_beta   90.00
_cell.angle_gamma   90.00
#
_symmetry.space_group_name_H-M   'P 1'
#
loop_
_entity.id
_entity.type
_entity.pdbx_description
1 polymer ?
#
loop_
_entity_poly.entity_id
_entity_poly.type
_entity_poly.pdbx_seq_one_letter_code
_entity_poly.pdbx_strand_id
1 'polypeptide(L)' 'GGIYKFPRAIKDELVDDGSLARNIVPKLIRERRMSFYKHSGRWLGIETSKDLREAEEER' A
#
# COMPACT_ATOMS: atom_id res chain seq x y z
N GLY A 1 -4.95 3.45 -0.34
CA GLY A 1 -3.61 2.97 0.08
C GLY A 1 -3.59 1.47 0.32
N GLY A 2 -2.41 0.86 0.49
CA GLY A 2 -2.25 -0.56 0.79
C GLY A 2 -1.03 -0.79 1.68
N ILE A 3 -1.05 -1.85 2.49
CA ILE A 3 0.12 -2.26 3.28
C ILE A 3 0.86 -3.32 2.47
N TYR A 4 2.14 -3.05 2.19
CA TYR A 4 3.00 -3.95 1.45
C TYR A 4 4.01 -4.61 2.38
N LYS A 5 4.24 -5.90 2.18
CA LYS A 5 5.31 -6.64 2.85
C LYS A 5 6.28 -7.13 1.79
N PHE A 6 7.52 -6.67 1.86
CA PHE A 6 8.57 -7.06 0.94
C PHE A 6 9.74 -7.74 1.69
N PRO A 7 10.46 -8.67 1.04
CA PRO A 7 11.75 -9.13 1.54
C PRO A 7 12.77 -7.99 1.51
N ARG A 8 13.80 -8.03 2.36
CA ARG A 8 14.84 -6.98 2.41
C ARG A 8 15.55 -6.78 1.06
N ALA A 9 15.69 -7.83 0.27
CA ALA A 9 16.31 -7.80 -1.06
C ALA A 9 15.58 -6.87 -2.05
N ILE A 10 14.31 -6.50 -1.82
CA ILE A 10 13.60 -5.56 -2.69
C ILE A 10 14.28 -4.19 -2.74
N LYS A 11 15.07 -3.83 -1.71
CA LYS A 11 15.70 -2.51 -1.59
C LYS A 11 16.59 -2.17 -2.79
N ASP A 12 17.24 -3.18 -3.36
CA ASP A 12 18.13 -3.00 -4.52
C ASP A 12 17.35 -2.73 -5.82
N GLU A 13 16.04 -2.99 -5.83
CA GLU A 13 15.12 -2.74 -6.95
C GLU A 13 14.27 -1.48 -6.74
N LEU A 14 14.30 -0.87 -5.54
CA LEU A 14 13.59 0.37 -5.28
C LEU A 14 14.33 1.52 -5.96
N VAL A 15 13.63 2.24 -6.81
CA VAL A 15 14.08 3.54 -7.33
C VAL A 15 13.84 4.61 -6.27
N ASP A 16 14.81 5.51 -6.09
CA ASP A 16 14.74 6.63 -5.13
C ASP A 16 13.66 7.66 -5.48
N ASP A 17 13.11 7.62 -6.70
CA ASP A 17 12.09 8.56 -7.16
C ASP A 17 10.73 7.87 -7.41
N GLY A 18 9.69 8.49 -6.87
CA GLY A 18 8.30 8.22 -7.24
C GLY A 18 7.49 7.29 -6.34
N SER A 19 6.18 7.36 -6.53
CA SER A 19 5.18 6.52 -5.85
C SER A 19 5.39 5.04 -6.18
N LEU A 20 5.47 4.18 -5.16
CA LEU A 20 5.53 2.71 -5.31
C LEU A 20 4.42 2.16 -6.22
N ALA A 21 3.24 2.79 -6.18
CA ALA A 21 2.08 2.40 -6.99
C ALA A 21 2.28 2.66 -8.50
N ARG A 22 3.18 3.57 -8.87
CA ARG A 22 3.48 3.93 -10.26
C ARG A 22 4.76 3.28 -10.80
N ASN A 23 5.63 2.79 -9.92
CA ASN A 23 6.91 2.18 -10.27
C ASN A 23 6.94 0.67 -10.01
N ILE A 24 7.35 0.26 -8.81
CA ILE A 24 7.72 -1.13 -8.53
C ILE A 24 6.53 -2.08 -8.46
N VAL A 25 5.37 -1.64 -7.95
CA VAL A 25 4.21 -2.50 -7.75
C VAL A 25 3.66 -3.06 -9.07
N PRO A 26 3.41 -2.25 -10.12
CA PRO A 26 3.01 -2.76 -11.44
C PRO A 26 4.01 -3.76 -12.04
N LYS A 27 5.32 -3.52 -11.87
CA LYS A 27 6.37 -4.44 -12.34
C LYS A 27 6.27 -5.78 -11.64
N LEU A 28 6.17 -5.80 -10.31
CA LEU A 28 6.08 -7.04 -9.53
C LEU A 28 4.81 -7.85 -9.84
N ILE A 29 3.69 -7.18 -10.10
CA ILE A 29 2.45 -7.84 -10.56
C ILE A 29 2.67 -8.50 -11.93
N ARG A 30 3.25 -7.76 -12.90
CA ARG A 30 3.52 -8.27 -14.25
C ARG A 30 4.45 -9.48 -14.25
N GLU A 31 5.47 -9.45 -13.39
CA GLU A 31 6.44 -10.54 -13.20
C GLU A 31 5.90 -11.69 -12.34
N ARG A 32 4.64 -11.63 -11.86
CA ARG A 32 4.03 -12.60 -10.94
C ARG A 32 4.84 -12.82 -9.65
N ARG A 33 5.57 -11.79 -9.21
CA ARG A 33 6.39 -11.78 -7.99
C ARG A 33 5.65 -11.22 -6.78
N MET A 34 4.37 -10.91 -6.92
CA MET A 34 3.53 -10.36 -5.87
C MET A 34 2.28 -11.22 -5.68
N SER A 35 1.94 -11.47 -4.42
CA SER A 35 0.68 -12.09 -4.01
C SER A 35 -0.17 -11.08 -3.25
N PHE A 36 -1.46 -11.35 -3.13
CA PHE A 36 -2.37 -10.54 -2.32
C PHE A 36 -2.82 -11.30 -1.08
N TYR A 37 -3.11 -10.56 -0.02
CA TYR A 37 -3.76 -11.07 1.18
C TYR A 37 -5.11 -10.37 1.33
N LYS A 38 -6.19 -11.16 1.44
CA LYS A 38 -7.53 -10.61 1.65
C LYS A 38 -7.70 -10.27 3.12
N HIS A 39 -7.83 -8.99 3.43
CA HIS A 39 -8.20 -8.52 4.75
C HIS A 39 -9.72 -8.42 4.87
N SER A 40 -10.29 -8.94 5.95
CA SER A 40 -11.74 -8.92 6.23
C SER A 40 -12.13 -7.92 7.33
N GLY A 41 -11.17 -7.24 7.94
CA GLY A 41 -11.43 -6.19 8.92
C GLY A 41 -11.75 -4.86 8.26
N ARG A 42 -12.12 -3.89 9.09
CA ARG A 42 -12.37 -2.52 8.66
C ARG A 42 -11.09 -1.91 8.08
N TRP A 43 -11.21 -1.35 6.88
CA TRP A 43 -10.13 -0.61 6.21
C TRP A 43 -10.59 0.83 5.97
N LEU A 44 -9.94 1.79 6.63
CA LEU A 44 -10.23 3.21 6.47
C LEU A 44 -9.03 3.93 5.85
N GLY A 45 -9.26 4.65 4.76
CA GLY A 45 -8.31 5.63 4.24
C GLY A 45 -8.67 7.01 4.80
N ILE A 46 -7.68 7.73 5.33
CA ILE A 46 -7.86 9.11 5.76
C ILE A 46 -7.13 9.97 4.73
N GLU A 47 -7.89 10.64 3.87
CA GLU A 47 -7.34 11.49 2.80
C GLU A 47 -7.75 12.96 3.00
N THR A 48 -8.78 13.20 3.82
CA THR A 48 -9.32 14.54 4.12
C THR A 48 -9.56 14.73 5.61
N SER A 49 -9.72 16.00 6.02
CA SER A 49 -10.07 16.36 7.40
C SER A 49 -11.44 15.80 7.84
N LYS A 50 -12.34 15.57 6.87
CA LYS A 50 -13.64 14.94 7.12
C LYS A 50 -13.47 13.47 7.49
N ASP A 51 -12.64 12.74 6.74
CA ASP A 51 -12.37 11.32 7.01
C ASP A 51 -11.73 11.12 8.39
N LEU A 52 -10.86 12.06 8.79
CA LEU A 52 -10.23 12.04 10.12
C LEU A 52 -11.28 12.18 11.23
N ARG A 53 -12.23 13.11 11.07
CA ARG A 53 -13.30 13.32 12.04
C ARG A 53 -14.21 12.10 12.14
N GLU A 54 -14.59 11.52 11.00
CA GLU A 54 -15.39 10.28 10.96
C GLU A 54 -14.65 9.09 11.61
N ALA A 55 -13.32 9.02 11.45
CA ALA A 55 -12.50 8.01 12.13
C ALA A 55 -12.48 8.16 13.66
N GLU A 56 -12.52 9.40 14.15
CA GLU A 56 -12.48 9.71 15.59
C GLU A 56 -13.85 9.52 16.26
N GLU A 57 -14.95 9.84 15.58
CA GLU A 57 -16.32 9.67 16.09
C GLU A 57 -16.72 8.19 16.24
N GLU A 58 -16.09 7.30 15.46
CA GLU A 58 -16.39 5.86 15.46
C GLU A 58 -15.45 5.01 16.34
N ARG A 59 -14.65 5.65 17.21
CA ARG A 59 -13.70 5.00 18.13
C ARG A 59 -14.28 4.75 19.51
#